data_AF-A0A7X0NFN2-F1
#
_entry.id   AF-A0A7X0NFN2-F1
#
_cell.length_a   1.000
_cell.length_b   1.000
_cell.length_c   1.000
_cell.angle_alpha   90.00
_cell.angle_beta   90.00
_cell.angle_gamma   90.00
#
_symmetry.space_group_name_H-M   'P 1'
#
loop_
_entity.id
_entity.type
_entity.pdbx_description
1 polymer ?
#
loop_
_entity_poly.entity_id
_entity_poly.type
_entity_poly.pdbx_seq_one_letter_code
_entity_poly.pdbx_strand_id
1 'polypeptide(L)'
;MIFVLGLLAIFITVSIYFYFRAEGLQRDITALKRASLDSKKESQVLIDTLALMAKKNEEFIKFRFNKMAKELSDDNEFVVYLTPLVANYAAIVRESLKGKARTNIAIKKSCQAYDSRSFSRLTAYITKSDGHIKRTWNSNSLSGFMSFVEMLLNEMEQQKETKD
;
A
#
# COMPACT_ATOMS: atom_id res chain seq x y z
N MET A 1 -71.17 3.36 0.57
CA MET A 1 -70.57 4.65 0.97
C MET A 1 -69.62 4.50 2.15
N ILE A 2 -70.04 3.97 3.31
CA ILE A 2 -69.18 3.82 4.51
C ILE A 2 -67.95 2.92 4.29
N PHE A 3 -68.10 1.79 3.60
CA PHE A 3 -66.98 0.89 3.30
C PHE A 3 -65.88 1.54 2.45
N VAL A 4 -66.27 2.33 1.44
CA VAL A 4 -65.35 3.07 0.57
C VAL A 4 -64.60 4.14 1.36
N LEU A 5 -65.28 4.83 2.27
CA LEU A 5 -64.66 5.81 3.18
C LEU A 5 -63.64 5.16 4.12
N GLY A 6 -63.92 3.95 4.63
CA GLY A 6 -62.99 3.19 5.48
C GLY A 6 -61.70 2.80 4.74
N LEU A 7 -61.81 2.31 3.51
CA LEU A 7 -60.64 2.00 2.66
C LEU A 7 -59.80 3.25 2.36
N LEU A 8 -60.46 4.39 2.09
CA LEU A 8 -59.78 5.65 1.84
C LEU A 8 -58.99 6.14 3.06
N ALA A 9 -59.59 6.03 4.26
CA ALA A 9 -58.93 6.40 5.50
C ALA A 9 -57.66 5.57 5.77
N ILE A 10 -57.73 4.25 5.59
CA ILE A 10 -56.57 3.35 5.74
C ILE A 10 -55.47 3.72 4.73
N PHE A 11 -55.84 3.98 3.47
CA PHE A 11 -54.89 4.36 2.44
C PHE A 11 -54.14 5.67 2.79
N ILE A 12 -54.86 6.67 3.31
CA ILE A 12 -54.26 7.94 3.76
C ILE A 12 -53.28 7.71 4.91
N THR A 13 -53.69 6.95 5.94
CA THR A 13 -52.82 6.67 7.10
C THR A 13 -51.55 5.93 6.69
N VAL A 14 -51.68 4.90 5.83
CA VAL A 14 -50.54 4.13 5.31
C VAL A 14 -49.62 5.01 4.46
N SER A 15 -50.18 5.86 3.60
CA SER A 15 -49.41 6.78 2.77
C SER A 15 -48.59 7.77 3.61
N ILE A 16 -49.18 8.32 4.67
CA ILE A 16 -48.48 9.23 5.60
C ILE A 16 -47.34 8.48 6.31
N TYR A 17 -47.60 7.26 6.79
CA TYR A 17 -46.57 6.44 7.44
C TYR A 17 -45.38 6.16 6.50
N PHE A 18 -45.64 5.74 5.27
CA PHE A 18 -44.60 5.47 4.29
C PHE A 18 -43.83 6.73 3.89
N TYR A 19 -44.50 7.88 3.82
CA TYR A 19 -43.85 9.17 3.54
C TYR A 19 -42.81 9.52 4.61
N PHE A 20 -43.19 9.52 5.89
CA PHE A 20 -42.26 9.81 6.99
C PHE A 20 -41.13 8.78 7.09
N ARG A 21 -41.43 7.50 6.84
CA ARG A 21 -40.41 6.46 6.82
C ARG A 21 -39.39 6.68 5.70
N ALA A 22 -39.85 6.99 4.48
CA ALA A 22 -38.98 7.27 3.35
C ALA A 22 -38.10 8.50 3.60
N GLU A 23 -38.65 9.56 4.20
CA GLU A 23 -37.89 10.77 4.58
C GLU A 23 -36.80 10.46 5.61
N GLY A 24 -37.10 9.66 6.63
CA GLY A 24 -36.11 9.17 7.60
C GLY A 24 -34.97 8.40 6.93
N LEU A 25 -35.29 7.45 6.07
CA LEU A 25 -34.30 6.66 5.33
C LEU A 25 -33.46 7.54 4.39
N GLN A 26 -34.07 8.51 3.70
CA GLN A 26 -33.36 9.41 2.80
C GLN A 26 -32.37 10.31 3.55
N ARG A 27 -32.75 10.78 4.75
CA ARG A 27 -31.86 11.55 5.63
C ARG A 27 -30.66 10.70 6.07
N ASP A 28 -30.90 9.46 6.48
CA ASP A 28 -29.84 8.55 6.93
C ASP A 28 -28.88 8.19 5.79
N ILE A 29 -29.40 7.92 4.58
CA ILE A 29 -28.57 7.70 3.38
C ILE A 29 -27.71 8.93 3.07
N THR A 30 -28.29 10.12 3.18
CA THR A 30 -27.57 11.38 2.92
C THR A 30 -26.47 11.60 3.96
N ALA A 31 -26.76 11.36 5.23
CA ALA A 31 -25.79 11.44 6.32
C ALA A 31 -24.66 10.43 6.13
N LEU A 32 -24.99 9.17 5.82
CA LEU A 32 -24.01 8.11 5.56
C LEU A 32 -23.13 8.43 4.35
N LYS A 33 -23.71 8.97 3.27
CA LYS A 33 -22.97 9.38 2.07
C LYS A 33 -21.97 10.49 2.40
N ARG A 34 -22.37 11.49 3.20
CA ARG A 34 -21.46 12.56 3.67
C ARG A 34 -20.33 11.98 4.52
N ALA A 35 -20.66 11.19 5.54
CA ALA A 35 -19.67 10.53 6.40
C ALA A 35 -18.68 9.66 5.60
N SER A 36 -19.16 8.95 4.57
CA SER A 36 -18.30 8.17 3.67
C SER A 36 -17.37 9.05 2.82
N LEU A 37 -17.85 10.19 2.33
CA LEU A 37 -17.03 11.15 1.58
C LEU A 37 -15.96 11.78 2.48
N ASP A 38 -16.32 12.17 3.69
CA ASP A 38 -15.39 12.75 4.67
C ASP A 38 -14.32 11.72 5.06
N SER A 39 -14.72 10.48 5.36
CA SER A 39 -13.78 9.38 5.63
C SER A 39 -12.82 9.11 4.46
N LYS A 40 -13.31 9.17 3.21
CA LYS A 40 -12.45 9.05 2.02
C LYS A 40 -11.45 10.21 1.92
N LYS A 41 -11.88 11.43 2.21
CA LYS A 41 -11.02 12.61 2.19
C LYS A 41 -9.93 12.51 3.26
N GLU A 42 -10.29 12.12 4.48
CA GLU A 42 -9.33 11.88 5.57
C GLU A 42 -8.34 10.77 5.21
N SER A 43 -8.82 9.65 4.68
CA SER A 43 -7.96 8.56 4.21
C SER A 43 -6.99 9.02 3.12
N GLN A 44 -7.43 9.88 2.20
CA GLN A 44 -6.57 10.41 1.15
C GLN A 44 -5.47 11.31 1.72
N VAL A 45 -5.82 12.18 2.68
CA VAL A 45 -4.84 13.02 3.39
C VAL A 45 -3.80 12.16 4.10
N LEU A 46 -4.20 11.08 4.77
CA LEU A 46 -3.27 10.14 5.41
C LEU A 46 -2.36 9.43 4.40
N ILE A 47 -2.88 9.03 3.24
CA ILE A 47 -2.07 8.43 2.17
C ILE A 47 -1.04 9.44 1.66
N ASP A 48 -1.41 10.71 1.49
CA ASP A 48 -0.50 11.73 0.98
C ASP A 48 0.58 12.12 2.01
N THR A 49 0.26 12.18 3.31
CA THR A 49 1.27 12.38 4.36
C THR A 49 2.24 11.20 4.44
N LEU A 50 1.74 9.97 4.38
CA LEU A 50 2.61 8.78 4.32
C LEU A 50 3.44 8.73 3.05
N ALA A 51 2.92 9.17 1.91
CA ALA A 51 3.69 9.26 0.66
C ALA A 51 4.81 10.30 0.76
N LEU A 52 4.58 11.43 1.45
CA LEU A 52 5.62 12.40 1.75
C LEU A 52 6.72 11.81 2.63
N MET A 53 6.35 11.09 3.69
CA MET A 53 7.31 10.36 4.54
C MET A 53 8.08 9.31 3.74
N ALA A 54 7.40 8.56 2.88
CA ALA A 54 8.04 7.56 2.01
C ALA A 54 9.07 8.18 1.07
N LYS A 55 8.79 9.37 0.52
CA LYS A 55 9.74 10.11 -0.30
C LYS A 55 10.97 10.55 0.49
N LYS A 56 10.79 11.00 1.73
CA LYS A 56 11.93 11.31 2.61
C LYS A 56 12.72 10.07 2.99
N ASN A 57 12.06 8.95 3.25
CA ASN A 57 12.77 7.70 3.51
C ASN A 57 13.52 7.19 2.28
N GLU A 58 12.94 7.35 1.09
CA GLU A 58 13.64 7.06 -0.17
C GLU A 58 14.91 7.89 -0.33
N GLU A 59 14.88 9.19 0.01
CA GLU A 59 16.07 10.05 -0.02
C GLU A 59 17.18 9.50 0.92
N PHE A 60 16.82 9.09 2.14
CA PHE A 60 17.78 8.51 3.10
C PHE A 60 18.34 7.16 2.65
N ILE A 61 17.46 6.27 2.17
CA ILE A 61 17.84 4.95 1.66
C ILE A 61 18.74 5.11 0.43
N LYS A 62 18.38 5.98 -0.51
CA LYS A 62 19.22 6.30 -1.69
C LYS A 62 20.59 6.81 -1.29
N PHE A 63 20.64 7.71 -0.31
CA PHE A 63 21.91 8.23 0.18
C PHE A 63 22.81 7.12 0.74
N ARG A 64 22.28 6.28 1.65
CA ARG A 64 23.01 5.14 2.23
C ARG A 64 23.45 4.15 1.15
N PHE A 65 22.53 3.75 0.28
CA PHE A 65 22.77 2.83 -0.82
C PHE A 65 23.88 3.34 -1.75
N ASN A 66 23.77 4.58 -2.24
CA ASN A 66 24.75 5.16 -3.17
C ASN A 66 26.13 5.31 -2.54
N LYS A 67 26.21 5.58 -1.22
CA LYS A 67 27.50 5.63 -0.52
C LYS A 67 28.20 4.28 -0.56
N MET A 68 27.49 3.21 -0.25
CA MET A 68 28.04 1.84 -0.25
C MET A 68 28.29 1.31 -1.67
N ALA A 69 27.35 1.57 -2.59
CA ALA A 69 27.43 1.09 -3.97
C ALA A 69 28.64 1.65 -4.74
N LYS A 70 29.13 2.85 -4.39
CA LYS A 70 30.36 3.42 -5.00
C LYS A 70 31.64 2.64 -4.67
N GLU A 71 31.64 1.96 -3.53
CA GLU A 71 32.80 1.22 -3.03
C GLU A 71 32.73 -0.27 -3.38
N LEU A 72 31.54 -0.73 -3.79
CA LEU A 72 31.29 -2.08 -4.29
C LEU A 72 31.30 -2.07 -5.83
N SER A 73 31.57 -3.22 -6.44
CA SER A 73 31.41 -3.37 -7.89
C SER A 73 29.95 -3.30 -8.29
N ASP A 74 29.65 -2.73 -9.47
CA ASP A 74 28.29 -2.71 -10.03
C ASP A 74 27.67 -4.12 -10.18
N ASP A 75 28.51 -5.15 -10.33
CA ASP A 75 28.10 -6.56 -10.40
C ASP A 75 27.84 -7.21 -9.04
N ASN A 76 27.99 -6.48 -7.93
CA ASN A 76 27.69 -7.03 -6.61
C ASN A 76 26.19 -7.38 -6.52
N GLU A 77 25.90 -8.59 -6.03
CA GLU A 77 24.54 -9.12 -6.00
C GLU A 77 23.57 -8.20 -5.25
N PHE A 78 23.99 -7.60 -4.13
CA PHE A 78 23.16 -6.66 -3.36
C PHE A 78 22.90 -5.37 -4.11
N VAL A 79 23.91 -4.84 -4.82
CA VAL A 79 23.74 -3.66 -5.69
C VAL A 79 22.68 -3.94 -6.75
N VAL A 80 22.75 -5.10 -7.41
CA VAL A 80 21.79 -5.52 -8.44
C VAL A 80 20.37 -5.67 -7.86
N TYR A 81 20.23 -6.25 -6.67
CA TYR A 81 18.91 -6.48 -6.05
C TYR A 81 18.28 -5.19 -5.49
N LEU A 82 19.08 -4.34 -4.82
CA LEU A 82 18.60 -3.13 -4.17
C LEU A 82 18.33 -1.99 -5.15
N THR A 83 19.10 -1.86 -6.23
CA THR A 83 18.93 -0.76 -7.20
C THR A 83 17.48 -0.52 -7.63
N PRO A 84 16.73 -1.52 -8.15
CA PRO A 84 15.34 -1.30 -8.56
C PRO A 84 14.39 -1.00 -7.39
N LEU A 85 14.68 -1.50 -6.19
CA LEU A 85 13.86 -1.29 -4.99
C LEU A 85 14.06 0.12 -4.42
N VAL A 86 15.31 0.56 -4.32
CA VAL A 86 15.72 1.87 -3.84
C VAL A 86 15.29 2.97 -4.82
N ALA A 87 15.47 2.74 -6.12
CA ALA A 87 15.07 3.69 -7.16
C ALA A 87 13.56 3.98 -7.16
N ASN A 88 12.74 3.00 -6.78
CA ASN A 88 11.28 3.05 -6.83
C ASN A 88 10.62 3.00 -5.44
N TYR A 89 11.36 3.25 -4.36
CA TYR A 89 10.89 3.00 -3.00
C TYR A 89 9.56 3.70 -2.70
N ALA A 90 9.45 5.02 -2.89
CA ALA A 90 8.21 5.74 -2.59
C ALA A 90 7.07 5.34 -3.53
N ALA A 91 7.37 4.94 -4.76
CA ALA A 91 6.36 4.43 -5.69
C ALA A 91 5.76 3.11 -5.20
N ILE A 92 6.61 2.16 -4.74
CA ILE A 92 6.19 0.88 -4.17
C ILE A 92 5.36 1.09 -2.90
N VAL A 93 5.81 1.99 -2.01
CA VAL A 93 5.06 2.35 -0.79
C VAL A 93 3.71 2.95 -1.16
N ARG A 94 3.66 3.92 -2.08
CA ARG A 94 2.42 4.58 -2.48
C ARG A 94 1.43 3.63 -3.15
N GLU A 95 1.90 2.71 -3.99
CA GLU A 95 1.04 1.70 -4.61
C GLU A 95 0.51 0.70 -3.57
N SER A 96 1.32 0.35 -2.57
CA SER A 96 0.89 -0.48 -1.43
C SER A 96 -0.16 0.19 -0.54
N LEU A 97 -0.12 1.53 -0.41
CA LEU A 97 -1.07 2.30 0.41
C LEU A 97 -2.47 2.48 -0.23
N LYS A 98 -2.59 2.35 -1.56
CA LYS A 98 -3.87 2.55 -2.29
C LYS A 98 -4.89 1.41 -2.12
N GLY A 99 -4.58 0.41 -1.28
CA GLY A 99 -5.51 -0.62 -0.81
C GLY A 99 -5.34 -1.98 -1.50
N LYS A 100 -5.48 -3.07 -0.71
CA LYS A 100 -5.42 -4.53 -1.04
C LYS A 100 -4.30 -5.01 -1.99
N ALA A 101 -3.47 -4.12 -2.53
CA ALA A 101 -2.34 -4.45 -3.35
C ALA A 101 -1.33 -5.17 -2.44
N ARG A 102 -1.12 -6.45 -2.75
CA ARG A 102 0.01 -7.22 -2.25
C ARG A 102 1.26 -6.43 -2.58
N THR A 103 2.04 -6.01 -1.59
CA THR A 103 3.26 -5.22 -1.79
C THR A 103 4.20 -5.87 -2.81
N ASN A 104 4.20 -7.20 -2.89
CA ASN A 104 4.95 -7.97 -3.88
C ASN A 104 4.53 -7.70 -5.34
N ILE A 105 3.27 -7.33 -5.61
CA ILE A 105 2.81 -6.92 -6.95
C ILE A 105 3.42 -5.58 -7.33
N ALA A 106 3.42 -4.62 -6.41
CA ALA A 106 4.05 -3.31 -6.63
C ALA A 106 5.56 -3.46 -6.84
N ILE A 107 6.23 -4.25 -5.99
CA ILE A 107 7.65 -4.59 -6.15
C ILE A 107 7.92 -5.23 -7.51
N LYS A 108 7.12 -6.25 -7.90
CA LYS A 108 7.26 -6.91 -9.20
C LYS A 108 7.20 -5.93 -10.36
N LYS A 109 6.20 -5.06 -10.36
CA LYS A 109 6.01 -4.03 -11.39
C LYS A 109 7.20 -3.07 -11.46
N SER A 110 7.68 -2.59 -10.32
CA SER A 110 8.87 -1.71 -10.25
C SER A 110 10.15 -2.40 -10.71
N CYS A 111 10.39 -3.65 -10.28
CA CYS A 111 11.55 -4.42 -10.72
C CYS A 111 11.51 -4.69 -12.23
N GLN A 112 10.35 -5.08 -12.78
CA GLN A 112 10.19 -5.36 -14.21
C GLN A 112 10.30 -4.11 -15.08
N ALA A 113 9.89 -2.95 -14.58
CA ALA A 113 10.08 -1.67 -15.25
C ALA A 113 11.56 -1.25 -15.34
N TYR A 114 12.39 -1.72 -14.41
CA TYR A 114 13.84 -1.49 -14.44
C TYR A 114 14.56 -2.51 -15.34
N ASP A 115 14.35 -3.80 -15.09
CA ASP A 115 14.79 -4.89 -15.97
C ASP A 115 13.88 -6.11 -15.81
N SER A 116 13.50 -6.69 -16.94
CA SER A 116 12.59 -7.85 -17.02
C SER A 116 13.02 -9.04 -16.15
N ARG A 117 14.34 -9.22 -15.93
CA ARG A 117 14.90 -10.33 -15.12
C ARG A 117 15.13 -9.96 -13.66
N SER A 118 15.12 -8.69 -13.28
CA SER A 118 15.41 -8.21 -11.91
C SER A 118 14.52 -8.86 -10.85
N PHE A 119 13.21 -8.97 -11.11
CA PHE A 119 12.30 -9.60 -10.16
C PHE A 119 12.59 -11.10 -9.96
N SER A 120 12.95 -11.80 -11.05
CA SER A 120 13.30 -13.21 -10.98
C SER A 120 14.60 -13.44 -10.21
N ARG A 121 15.60 -12.57 -10.42
CA ARG A 121 16.88 -12.61 -9.68
C ARG A 121 16.67 -12.38 -8.19
N LEU A 122 15.88 -11.36 -7.83
CA LEU A 122 15.50 -11.07 -6.44
C LEU A 122 14.78 -12.26 -5.79
N THR A 123 13.83 -12.87 -6.48
CA THR A 123 13.08 -14.02 -5.95
C THR A 123 13.96 -15.25 -5.76
N ALA A 124 14.91 -15.48 -6.68
CA ALA A 124 15.88 -16.56 -6.58
C ALA A 124 16.81 -16.37 -5.37
N TYR A 125 17.27 -15.14 -5.11
CA TYR A 125 18.01 -14.79 -3.90
C TYR A 125 17.20 -15.12 -2.64
N ILE A 126 15.98 -14.57 -2.53
CA ILE A 126 15.10 -14.77 -1.36
C ILE A 126 14.85 -16.26 -1.10
N THR A 127 14.73 -17.08 -2.14
CA THR A 127 14.53 -18.52 -2.00
C THR A 127 15.75 -19.24 -1.41
N LYS A 128 16.95 -18.69 -1.60
CA LYS A 128 18.21 -19.19 -1.03
C LYS A 128 18.57 -18.55 0.31
N SER A 129 18.01 -17.38 0.62
CA SER A 129 18.23 -16.65 1.88
C SER A 129 17.72 -17.41 3.11
N ASP A 130 18.09 -16.89 4.27
CA ASP A 130 17.70 -17.43 5.57
C ASP A 130 16.19 -17.32 5.83
N GLY A 131 15.73 -17.99 6.88
CA GLY A 131 14.31 -18.05 7.23
C GLY A 131 13.71 -16.68 7.60
N HIS A 132 14.50 -15.76 8.13
CA HIS A 132 14.04 -14.42 8.49
C HIS A 132 13.74 -13.58 7.23
N ILE A 133 14.66 -13.52 6.25
CA ILE A 133 14.42 -12.83 4.98
C ILE A 133 13.18 -13.38 4.28
N LYS A 134 13.04 -14.71 4.20
CA LYS A 134 11.88 -15.36 3.60
C LYS A 134 10.57 -15.00 4.29
N ARG A 135 10.53 -15.00 5.62
CA ARG A 135 9.33 -14.63 6.38
C ARG A 135 8.97 -13.17 6.16
N THR A 136 9.94 -12.27 6.21
CA THR A 136 9.74 -10.83 5.98
C THR A 136 9.18 -10.57 4.58
N TRP A 137 9.74 -11.21 3.54
CA TRP A 137 9.22 -11.13 2.18
C TRP A 137 7.80 -11.71 2.03
N ASN A 138 7.54 -12.87 2.63
CA ASN A 138 6.26 -13.56 2.53
C ASN A 138 5.13 -12.87 3.31
N SER A 139 5.46 -12.00 4.28
CA SER A 139 4.48 -11.15 4.96
C SER A 139 3.69 -10.28 3.97
N ASN A 140 4.31 -9.93 2.83
CA ASN A 140 3.69 -9.24 1.70
C ASN A 140 2.89 -7.99 2.15
N SER A 141 3.44 -7.31 3.15
CA SER A 141 2.92 -6.08 3.73
C SER A 141 3.89 -4.94 3.47
N LEU A 142 3.40 -3.71 3.64
CA LEU A 142 4.24 -2.51 3.55
C LEU A 142 5.38 -2.56 4.56
N SER A 143 5.10 -2.93 5.82
CA SER A 143 6.12 -3.06 6.85
C SER A 143 7.16 -4.13 6.49
N GLY A 144 6.73 -5.26 5.93
CA GLY A 144 7.61 -6.31 5.44
C GLY A 144 8.57 -5.82 4.37
N PHE A 145 8.08 -5.03 3.40
CA PHE A 145 8.95 -4.41 2.40
C PHE A 145 9.97 -3.45 3.00
N MET A 146 9.54 -2.56 3.92
CA MET A 146 10.45 -1.62 4.57
C MET A 146 11.56 -2.36 5.32
N SER A 147 11.19 -3.35 6.13
CA SER A 147 12.14 -4.20 6.83
C SER A 147 13.05 -4.98 5.88
N PHE A 148 12.53 -5.49 4.77
CA PHE A 148 13.31 -6.21 3.77
C PHE A 148 14.40 -5.33 3.14
N VAL A 149 14.08 -4.09 2.77
CA VAL A 149 15.07 -3.14 2.22
C VAL A 149 16.15 -2.82 3.25
N GLU A 150 15.77 -2.56 4.50
CA GLU A 150 16.73 -2.31 5.58
C GLU A 150 17.63 -3.52 5.86
N MET A 151 17.08 -4.73 5.85
CA MET A 151 17.86 -5.95 6.02
C MET A 151 18.92 -6.10 4.92
N LEU A 152 18.54 -5.93 3.65
CA LEU A 152 19.49 -6.01 2.54
C LEU A 152 20.56 -4.92 2.61
N LEU A 153 20.20 -3.70 3.05
CA LEU A 153 21.17 -2.63 3.25
C LEU A 153 22.18 -2.99 4.35
N ASN A 154 21.72 -3.57 5.46
CA ASN A 154 22.60 -3.99 6.54
C ASN A 154 23.51 -5.16 6.13
N GLU A 155 23.00 -6.13 5.35
CA GLU A 155 23.83 -7.20 4.79
C GLU A 155 24.90 -6.66 3.83
N MET A 156 24.52 -5.68 2.99
CA MET A 156 25.45 -4.98 2.10
C MET A 156 26.52 -4.21 2.89
N GLU A 157 26.15 -3.60 4.02
CA GLU A 157 27.07 -2.89 4.93
C GLU A 157 28.06 -3.86 5.60
N GLN A 158 27.59 -5.01 6.09
CA GLN A 158 28.47 -6.05 6.65
C GLN A 158 29.46 -6.62 5.62
N GLN A 159 29.02 -6.80 4.37
CA GLN A 159 29.92 -7.26 3.30
C GLN A 159 31.02 -6.26 2.98
N LYS A 160 30.74 -4.96 3.13
CA LYS A 160 31.76 -3.92 2.99
C LYS A 160 32.77 -4.02 4.13
N GLU A 161 32.32 -4.08 5.39
CA GLU A 161 33.20 -4.15 6.56
C GLU A 161 34.08 -5.41 6.59
N THR A 162 33.66 -6.50 5.97
CA THR A 162 34.46 -7.75 5.91
C THR A 162 35.55 -7.69 4.82
N LYS A 163 35.49 -6.72 3.90
CA LYS A 163 36.47 -6.55 2.83
C LYS A 163 37.58 -5.55 3.16
N ASP A 164 37.37 -4.70 4.16
CA ASP A 164 38.38 -3.81 4.76
C ASP A 164 39.24 -4.56 5.80
#